data_AF-A0A2I5HDA8-F1
#
_entry.id   AF-A0A2I5HDA8-F1
#
_cell.length_a   1.000
_cell.length_b   1.000
_cell.length_c   1.000
_cell.angle_alpha   90.00
_cell.angle_beta   90.00
_cell.angle_gamma   90.00
#
_symmetry.space_group_name_H-M   'P 1'
#
loop_
_entity.id
_entity.type
_entity.pdbx_description
1 polymer ?
#
loop_
_entity_poly.entity_id
_entity_poly.type
_entity_poly.pdbx_seq_one_letter_code
_entity_poly.pdbx_strand_id
1 'polypeptide(L)' 'MSQYKIEKRIKYATDGTIISTVWDIYYEDGKIARRGLDTEEMAQEIMEYLEMTDKFEAKQHHRNEPN' A
#
# COMPACT_ATOMS: atom_id res chain seq x y z
N MET A 1 3.67 2.56 14.40
CA MET A 1 4.24 1.91 13.21
C MET A 1 3.31 2.21 12.04
N SER A 2 3.83 2.24 10.80
CA SER A 2 2.97 2.40 9.62
C SER A 2 2.03 1.20 9.53
N GLN A 3 0.74 1.44 9.24
CA GLN A 3 -0.27 0.38 9.06
C GLN A 3 -0.10 -0.35 7.71
N TYR A 4 0.87 0.08 6.92
CA TYR A 4 1.12 -0.39 5.57
C TYR A 4 2.54 -0.94 5.43
N LYS A 5 2.69 -1.87 4.50
CA LYS A 5 3.97 -2.47 4.12
C LYS A 5 4.11 -2.48 2.61
N ILE A 6 5.26 -2.02 2.11
CA ILE A 6 5.64 -2.12 0.71
C ILE A 6 6.46 -3.40 0.51
N GLU A 7 6.11 -4.20 -0.50
CA GLU A 7 6.91 -5.36 -0.91
C GLU A 7 7.21 -5.35 -2.40
N LYS A 8 8.45 -5.74 -2.72
CA LYS A 8 8.92 -5.92 -4.10
C LYS A 8 8.50 -7.29 -4.60
N ARG A 9 7.83 -7.34 -5.75
CA ARG A 9 7.49 -8.59 -6.45
C ARG A 9 8.11 -8.60 -7.84
N ILE A 10 8.87 -9.65 -8.12
CA ILE A 10 9.45 -9.88 -9.44
C ILE A 10 8.53 -10.82 -10.20
N LYS A 11 8.14 -10.43 -11.42
CA LYS A 11 7.43 -11.29 -12.37
C LYS A 11 8.46 -12.02 -13.21
N TYR A 12 8.33 -13.34 -13.26
CA TYR A 12 9.18 -14.20 -14.07
C TYR A 12 8.37 -14.78 -15.24
N ALA A 13 9.04 -14.95 -16.37
CA ALA A 13 8.58 -15.77 -17.47
C ALA A 13 8.75 -17.25 -17.11
N THR A 14 8.14 -18.13 -17.91
CA THR A 14 8.17 -19.58 -17.68
C THR A 14 9.57 -20.19 -17.77
N ASP A 15 10.50 -19.50 -18.43
CA ASP A 15 11.92 -19.87 -18.55
C ASP A 15 12.79 -19.31 -17.41
N GLY A 16 12.20 -18.58 -16.46
CA GLY A 16 12.89 -17.92 -15.35
C GLY A 16 13.43 -16.52 -15.67
N THR A 17 13.21 -16.01 -16.89
CA THR A 17 13.60 -14.63 -17.26
C THR A 17 12.78 -13.62 -16.47
N ILE A 18 13.40 -12.54 -15.98
CA ILE A 18 12.68 -11.45 -15.32
C ILE A 18 11.88 -10.68 -16.37
N ILE A 19 10.55 -10.68 -16.26
CA ILE A 19 9.65 -9.89 -17.09
C ILE A 19 9.60 -8.46 -16.56
N SER A 20 9.35 -8.30 -15.26
CA SER A 20 9.27 -6.99 -14.64
C SER A 20 9.44 -7.06 -13.12
N THR A 21 9.82 -5.94 -12.55
CA THR A 21 9.71 -5.70 -11.12
C THR A 21 8.49 -4.83 -10.89
N VAL A 22 7.66 -5.18 -9.91
CA VAL A 22 6.56 -4.36 -9.45
C VAL A 22 6.58 -4.26 -7.93
N TRP A 23 5.91 -3.25 -7.40
CA TRP A 23 5.75 -3.01 -5.98
C TRP A 23 4.28 -3.12 -5.59
N ASP A 24 4.04 -3.83 -4.48
CA ASP A 24 2.72 -4.04 -3.91
C ASP A 24 2.69 -3.44 -2.50
N ILE A 25 1.57 -2.84 -2.13
CA ILE A 25 1.30 -2.25 -0.82
C ILE A 25 0.27 -3.13 -0.11
N TYR A 26 0.59 -3.54 1.10
CA TYR A 26 -0.24 -4.38 1.96
C TYR A 26 -0.62 -3.62 3.22
N TYR A 27 -1.79 -3.91 3.76
CA TYR A 27 -2.14 -3.60 5.14
C TYR A 27 -1.36 -4.52 6.10
N GLU A 28 -1.22 -4.12 7.36
CA GLU A 28 -0.60 -4.96 8.41
C GLU A 28 -1.25 -6.34 8.57
N ASP A 29 -2.54 -6.48 8.25
CA ASP A 29 -3.27 -7.76 8.27
C ASP A 29 -2.99 -8.66 7.05
N GLY A 30 -2.10 -8.23 6.15
CA GLY A 30 -1.71 -8.93 4.94
C GLY A 30 -2.66 -8.75 3.76
N LYS A 31 -3.73 -7.95 3.89
CA LYS A 31 -4.59 -7.62 2.74
C LYS A 31 -3.88 -6.69 1.78
N ILE A 32 -4.19 -6.80 0.49
CA ILE A 32 -3.63 -5.93 -0.54
C ILE A 32 -4.35 -4.58 -0.50
N ALA A 33 -3.60 -3.51 -0.26
CA ALA A 33 -4.07 -2.14 -0.42
C ALA A 33 -3.91 -1.67 -1.88
N ARG A 34 -2.75 -1.94 -2.48
CA ARG A 34 -2.44 -1.60 -3.88
C ARG A 34 -1.47 -2.62 -4.46
N ARG A 35 -1.53 -2.86 -5.77
CA ARG A 35 -0.62 -3.80 -6.45
C ARG A 35 -0.15 -3.29 -7.80
N GLY A 36 1.01 -3.78 -8.23
CA GLY A 36 1.50 -3.60 -9.60
C GLY A 36 2.04 -2.20 -9.87
N LEU A 37 2.69 -1.57 -8.89
CA LEU A 37 3.32 -0.26 -9.07
C LEU A 37 4.69 -0.43 -9.72
N ASP A 38 5.01 0.43 -10.69
CA ASP A 38 6.20 0.26 -11.53
C ASP A 38 7.50 0.66 -10.81
N THR A 39 7.42 1.59 -9.85
CA THR A 39 8.58 2.07 -9.09
C THR A 39 8.34 2.03 -7.58
N GLU A 40 9.43 2.02 -6.81
CA GLU A 40 9.37 2.09 -5.36
C GLU A 40 8.87 3.45 -4.88
N GLU A 41 9.26 4.53 -5.56
CA GLU A 41 8.84 5.90 -5.26
C GLU A 41 7.32 6.05 -5.37
N MET A 42 6.71 5.49 -6.43
CA MET A 42 5.25 5.46 -6.56
C MET A 42 4.58 4.68 -5.41
N ALA A 43 5.21 3.61 -4.93
CA ALA A 43 4.70 2.86 -3.80
C ALA A 43 4.77 3.65 -2.49
N GLN A 44 5.85 4.41 -2.28
CA GLN A 44 6.01 5.28 -1.13
C GLN A 44 4.98 6.44 -1.15
N GLU A 45 4.84 7.13 -2.28
CA GLU A 45 3.86 8.23 -2.43
C GLU A 45 2.43 7.75 -2.18
N ILE A 46 2.05 6.60 -2.74
CA ILE A 46 0.72 6.03 -2.53
C ILE A 46 0.52 5.58 -1.08
N MET A 47 1.54 5.00 -0.45
CA MET A 47 1.48 4.61 0.96
C MET A 47 1.26 5.83 1.87
N GLU A 48 1.98 6.94 1.63
CA GLU A 48 1.78 8.18 2.38
C GLU A 48 0.38 8.76 2.20
N TYR A 49 -0.15 8.73 0.97
CA TYR A 49 -1.51 9.15 0.69
C TYR A 49 -2.54 8.29 1.44
N LEU A 50 -2.37 6.97 1.44
CA LEU A 50 -3.26 6.04 2.16
C LEU A 50 -3.23 6.32 3.66
N GLU A 51 -2.04 6.51 4.24
CA GLU A 51 -1.91 6.89 5.65
C GLU A 51 -2.61 8.21 6.00
N MET A 52 -2.49 9.23 5.14
CA MET A 52 -3.17 10.51 5.37
C MET A 52 -4.69 10.36 5.32
N THR A 53 -5.19 9.58 4.37
CA THR A 53 -6.62 9.37 4.14
C THR A 53 -7.24 8.63 5.33
N ASP A 54 -6.63 7.54 5.78
CA ASP A 54 -7.09 6.80 6.96
C ASP A 54 -7.07 7.65 8.24
N LYS A 55 -6.01 8.45 8.43
CA LYS A 55 -5.92 9.39 9.57
C LYS A 55 -7.01 10.45 9.51
N PHE A 56 -7.46 10.84 8.31
CA PHE A 56 -8.52 11.82 8.13
C PHE A 56 -9.90 11.22 8.41
N GLU A 57 -10.20 10.03 7.88
CA GLU A 57 -11.45 9.31 8.15
C GLU A 57 -11.61 8.99 9.65
N ALA A 58 -10.54 8.51 10.31
CA ALA A 58 -10.56 8.24 11.75
C ALA A 58 -10.86 9.48 12.60
N LYS A 59 -10.46 10.68 12.13
CA LYS A 59 -10.77 11.96 12.80
C LYS A 59 -12.20 12.43 12.56
N GLN A 60 -12.81 12.10 11.43
CA GLN A 60 -14.21 12.43 11.18
C GLN A 60 -15.15 11.58 12.02
N HIS A 61 -14.84 10.30 12.21
CA HIS A 61 -15.67 9.40 13.03
C HIS A 61 -15.70 9.78 14.52
N HIS A 62 -14.61 10.33 15.09
CA HIS A 62 -14.59 10.84 16.47
C HIS A 62 -15.44 12.10 16.70
N ARG A 63 -15.90 12.78 15.65
CA ARG A 63 -16.66 14.03 15.79
C ARG A 63 -18.16 13.81 15.99
N ASN A 64 -18.64 12.57 15.83
CA ASN A 64 -20.06 12.24 15.80
C ASN A 64 -20.53 11.38 16.99
N GLU A 65 -19.72 11.19 18.03
CA GLU A 65 -20.22 10.60 19.28
C GLU A 65 -21.05 11.65 20.04
N PRO A 66 -22.38 11.48 20.17
CA PRO A 66 -23.21 12.39 20.94
C PRO A 66 -23.00 12.11 22.44
N ASN A 67 -22.73 13.17 23.19
CA ASN A 67 -22.76 13.19 24.65
C ASN A 67 -24.20 13.05 25.19
#